data_AF-A0A2N5LZQ0-F1
#
_entry.id   AF-A0A2N5LZQ0-F1
#
_cell.length_a   1.000
_cell.length_b   1.000
_cell.length_c   1.000
_cell.angle_alpha   90.00
_cell.angle_beta   90.00
_cell.angle_gamma   90.00
#
_symmetry.space_group_name_H-M   'P 1'
#
loop_
_entity.id
_entity.type
_entity.pdbx_description
1 polymer ?
#
loop_
_entity_poly.entity_id
_entity_poly.type
_entity_poly.pdbx_seq_one_letter_code
_entity_poly.pdbx_strand_id
1 'polypeptide(L)'
;MGEVRAGNETFIVFKDERKDGTAVSVASISNRDNQYAWFRSAAYVQIKSDGQKITSQDSWNSWEIETQSKEKFNVYCGLTSKSKTIIETKTGRTVKPKIDKKSGIYFYIESSNN
;
A
#
# COMPACT_ATOMS: atom_id res chain seq x y z
N MET A 1 3.00 -3.06 -9.47
CA MET A 1 2.82 -3.46 -8.05
C MET A 1 3.98 -4.36 -7.64
N GLY A 2 4.11 -4.81 -6.38
CA GLY A 2 5.18 -5.75 -6.01
C GLY A 2 5.53 -5.84 -4.52
N GLU A 3 6.71 -6.40 -4.25
CA GLU A 3 7.26 -6.59 -2.90
C GLU A 3 7.72 -5.26 -2.27
N VAL A 4 7.51 -5.16 -0.95
CA VAL A 4 8.02 -4.12 -0.05
C VAL A 4 8.57 -4.80 1.20
N ARG A 5 9.76 -4.39 1.64
CA ARG A 5 10.31 -4.80 2.94
C ARG A 5 10.24 -3.60 3.88
N ALA A 6 9.68 -3.81 5.07
CA ALA A 6 9.60 -2.79 6.11
C ALA A 6 9.79 -3.46 7.47
N GLY A 7 10.78 -3.01 8.25
CA GLY A 7 11.21 -3.72 9.45
C GLY A 7 11.68 -5.15 9.12
N ASN A 8 11.19 -6.11 9.89
CA ASN A 8 11.46 -7.55 9.67
C ASN A 8 10.41 -8.23 8.79
N GLU A 9 9.42 -7.48 8.30
CA GLU A 9 8.28 -7.99 7.56
C GLU A 9 8.43 -7.76 6.06
N THR A 10 7.92 -8.74 5.29
CA THR A 10 7.83 -8.64 3.82
C THR A 10 6.38 -8.54 3.42
N PHE A 11 6.06 -7.56 2.59
CA PHE A 11 4.71 -7.30 2.12
C PHE A 11 4.61 -7.47 0.60
N ILE A 12 3.49 -8.01 0.16
CA ILE A 12 3.07 -8.02 -1.24
C ILE A 12 1.91 -7.06 -1.39
N VAL A 13 2.12 -6.02 -2.20
CA VAL A 13 1.07 -5.08 -2.60
C VAL A 13 0.54 -5.51 -3.95
N PHE A 14 -0.77 -5.66 -4.06
CA PHE A 14 -1.44 -6.10 -5.29
C PHE A 14 -2.77 -5.36 -5.49
N LYS A 15 -3.29 -5.46 -6.71
CA LYS A 15 -4.53 -4.84 -7.17
C LYS A 15 -5.58 -5.93 -7.24
N ASP A 16 -6.75 -5.60 -6.72
CA ASP A 16 -7.96 -6.39 -6.90
C ASP A 16 -8.92 -5.60 -7.77
N GLU A 17 -9.23 -6.10 -8.96
CA GLU A 17 -10.28 -5.49 -9.78
C GLU A 17 -11.64 -5.82 -9.13
N ARG A 18 -12.43 -4.79 -8.83
CA ARG A 18 -13.77 -4.89 -8.26
C ARG A 18 -14.77 -4.28 -9.24
N LYS A 19 -16.06 -4.59 -9.05
CA LYS A 19 -17.15 -4.12 -9.94
C LYS A 19 -17.23 -2.58 -10.01
N ASP A 20 -16.74 -1.89 -8.99
CA ASP A 20 -16.86 -0.45 -8.77
C ASP A 20 -15.48 0.25 -8.69
N GLY A 21 -14.44 -0.38 -9.25
CA GLY A 21 -13.10 0.21 -9.40
C GLY A 21 -11.97 -0.75 -9.04
N THR A 22 -10.75 -0.22 -9.00
CA THR A 22 -9.56 -1.00 -8.64
C THR A 22 -9.26 -0.81 -7.15
N ALA A 23 -9.21 -1.90 -6.38
CA ALA A 23 -8.75 -1.86 -5.01
C ALA A 23 -7.26 -2.19 -4.89
N VAL A 24 -6.60 -1.62 -3.89
CA VAL A 24 -5.22 -1.98 -3.52
C VAL A 24 -5.26 -2.72 -2.19
N SER A 25 -4.69 -3.92 -2.22
CA SER A 25 -4.63 -4.86 -1.11
C SER A 25 -3.18 -5.12 -0.73
N VAL A 26 -2.96 -5.38 0.55
CA VAL A 26 -1.64 -5.71 1.10
C VAL A 26 -1.72 -7.03 1.85
N ALA A 27 -0.78 -7.92 1.56
CA ALA A 27 -0.55 -9.14 2.35
C ALA A 27 0.84 -9.08 2.97
N SER A 28 0.99 -9.53 4.21
CA SER A 28 2.30 -9.81 4.79
C SER A 28 2.66 -11.27 4.58
N ILE A 29 3.94 -11.55 4.36
CA ILE A 29 4.51 -12.89 4.31
C ILE A 29 5.13 -13.15 5.67
N SER A 30 4.55 -14.08 6.42
CA SER A 30 5.19 -14.59 7.63
C SER A 30 6.06 -15.80 7.27
N ASN A 31 7.28 -15.83 7.82
CA ASN A 31 8.13 -17.01 7.82
C ASN A 31 8.28 -17.49 9.25
N ARG A 32 7.91 -18.75 9.50
CA ARG A 32 8.20 -19.44 10.75
C ARG A 32 8.69 -20.84 10.43
N ASP A 33 9.86 -21.20 10.95
CA ASP A 33 10.44 -22.54 10.79
C ASP A 33 10.54 -23.01 9.31
N ASN A 34 10.96 -22.09 8.41
CA ASN A 34 11.02 -22.28 6.95
C ASN A 34 9.66 -22.53 6.26
N GLN A 35 8.55 -22.27 6.96
CA GLN A 35 7.21 -22.30 6.40
C GLN A 35 6.72 -20.88 6.14
N TYR A 36 6.21 -20.64 4.94
CA TYR A 36 5.71 -19.33 4.51
C TYR A 36 4.18 -19.32 4.54
N ALA A 37 3.58 -18.35 5.22
CA ALA A 37 2.14 -18.12 5.18
C ALA A 37 1.83 -16.71 4.66
N TRP A 38 0.75 -16.62 3.87
CA TRP A 38 0.25 -15.35 3.36
C TRP A 38 -0.85 -14.85 4.29
N PHE A 39 -0.56 -13.80 5.04
CA PHE A 39 -1.55 -13.16 5.89
C PHE A 39 -2.10 -11.93 5.17
N ARG A 40 -3.34 -12.05 4.68
CA ARG A 40 -4.08 -10.92 4.11
C ARG A 40 -4.73 -10.17 5.27
N SER A 41 -4.26 -8.97 5.59
CA SER A 41 -5.03 -8.13 6.50
C SER A 41 -6.34 -7.76 5.81
N ALA A 42 -7.45 -7.73 6.56
CA ALA A 42 -8.78 -7.48 5.99
C ALA A 42 -8.98 -6.05 5.46
N ALA A 43 -7.97 -5.18 5.61
CA ALA A 43 -8.02 -3.78 5.22
C ALA A 43 -7.43 -3.59 3.83
N TYR A 44 -8.29 -3.38 2.83
CA TYR A 44 -7.94 -2.89 1.51
C TYR A 44 -8.47 -1.47 1.35
N VAL A 45 -7.77 -0.65 0.58
CA VAL A 45 -8.28 0.66 0.14
C VAL A 45 -8.78 0.52 -1.29
N GLN A 46 -10.06 0.82 -1.47
CA GLN A 46 -10.62 0.92 -2.80
C GLN A 46 -10.29 2.28 -3.40
N ILE A 47 -9.61 2.27 -4.53
CA ILE A 47 -9.39 3.45 -5.34
C ILE A 47 -10.53 3.49 -6.36
N LYS A 48 -11.57 4.25 -6.06
CA LYS A 48 -12.66 4.48 -7.01
C LYS A 48 -12.12 5.31 -8.17
N SER A 49 -12.16 4.74 -9.38
CA SER A 49 -12.02 5.49 -10.62
C SER A 49 -13.41 5.49 -11.26
N ASP A 50 -14.06 6.63 -11.30
CA ASP A 50 -15.43 6.82 -11.81
C ASP A 50 -15.48 6.92 -13.35
N GLY A 51 -14.51 6.33 -14.06
CA GLY A 51 -14.37 6.47 -15.50
C GLY A 51 -14.02 7.89 -15.96
N GLN A 52 -13.91 8.87 -15.05
CA GLN A 52 -13.32 10.17 -15.35
C GLN A 52 -11.82 10.11 -15.10
N LYS A 53 -11.07 10.82 -15.96
CA LYS A 53 -9.63 11.05 -15.81
C LYS A 53 -9.31 11.28 -14.34
N ILE A 54 -8.29 10.58 -13.83
CA ILE A 54 -7.66 10.83 -12.52
C ILE A 54 -7.57 12.35 -12.33
N THR A 55 -8.54 12.92 -11.61
CA THR A 55 -8.61 14.35 -11.40
C THR A 55 -7.49 14.66 -10.43
N SER A 56 -6.75 15.72 -10.73
CA SER A 56 -5.44 16.05 -10.18
C SER A 56 -5.43 16.44 -8.70
N GLN A 57 -6.40 16.01 -7.89
CA GLN A 57 -6.27 15.95 -6.44
C GLN A 57 -5.81 14.55 -6.10
N ASP A 58 -4.55 14.46 -5.67
CA ASP A 58 -3.88 13.26 -5.17
C ASP A 58 -4.82 12.52 -4.19
N SER A 59 -5.65 11.62 -4.70
CA SER A 59 -6.57 10.83 -3.90
C SER A 59 -5.72 9.76 -3.24
N TRP A 60 -5.40 10.00 -1.98
CA TRP A 60 -4.56 9.13 -1.18
C TRP A 60 -5.27 8.78 0.10
N ASN A 61 -5.08 7.54 0.53
CA ASN A 61 -5.56 7.06 1.80
C ASN A 61 -4.41 6.39 2.52
N SER A 62 -4.54 6.32 3.84
CA SER A 62 -3.67 5.51 4.67
C SER A 62 -4.48 4.70 5.66
N TRP A 63 -3.98 3.52 5.99
CA TRP A 63 -4.60 2.63 6.97
C TRP A 63 -3.53 1.86 7.73
N GLU A 64 -3.87 1.41 8.92
CA GLU A 64 -3.01 0.53 9.71
C GLU A 64 -3.33 -0.93 9.40
N ILE A 65 -2.29 -1.75 9.33
CA ILE A 65 -2.38 -3.21 9.29
C ILE A 65 -1.58 -3.78 10.45
N GLU A 66 -2.06 -4.88 11.02
CA GLU A 66 -1.32 -5.69 11.99
C GLU A 66 -0.92 -7.01 11.30
N THR A 67 0.34 -7.36 11.42
CA THR A 67 0.90 -8.61 10.89
C THR A 67 0.75 -9.76 11.88
N GLN A 68 1.05 -10.98 11.45
CA GLN A 68 0.98 -12.16 12.32
C GLN A 68 1.98 -12.08 13.50
N SER A 69 3.11 -11.41 13.31
CA SER A 69 4.11 -11.16 14.37
C SER A 69 3.69 -10.08 15.37
N LYS A 70 2.48 -9.51 15.23
CA LYS A 70 1.93 -8.41 16.05
C LYS A 70 2.61 -7.07 15.83
N GLU A 71 3.45 -6.96 14.80
CA GLU A 71 3.96 -5.67 14.34
C GLU A 71 2.89 -4.92 13.53
N LYS A 72 2.81 -3.61 13.76
CA LYS A 72 1.84 -2.70 13.13
C LYS A 72 2.51 -1.82 12.11
N PHE A 73 1.83 -1.58 10.99
CA PHE A 73 2.35 -0.80 9.87
C PHE A 73 1.30 0.15 9.32
N ASN A 74 1.73 1.36 8.95
CA ASN A 74 0.93 2.28 8.16
C ASN A 74 1.20 2.02 6.67
N VAL A 75 0.14 1.76 5.94
CA VAL A 75 0.15 1.66 4.48
C VAL A 75 -0.38 2.98 3.92
N TYR A 76 0.31 3.53 2.93
CA TYR A 76 -0.11 4.72 2.19
C TYR A 76 -0.27 4.32 0.73
N CYS A 77 -1.37 4.72 0.12
CA CYS A 77 -1.63 4.42 -1.28
C CYS A 77 -2.45 5.52 -1.93
N GLY A 78 -2.20 5.79 -3.20
CA GLY A 78 -2.98 6.73 -3.98
C GLY A 78 -2.71 6.65 -5.47
N LEU A 79 -3.34 7.54 -6.22
CA LEU A 79 -3.11 7.71 -7.66
C LEU A 79 -2.25 8.91 -7.95
N THR A 80 -1.40 8.80 -8.97
CA THR A 80 -0.65 9.92 -9.52
C THR A 80 -0.44 9.75 -11.02
N SER A 81 -0.53 10.86 -11.76
CA SER A 81 -0.11 10.93 -13.16
C SER A 81 1.37 11.33 -13.32
N LYS A 82 2.04 11.69 -12.23
CA LYS A 82 3.44 12.13 -12.23
C LYS A 82 4.37 10.92 -12.25
N SER A 83 5.51 11.05 -12.94
CA SER A 83 6.56 10.01 -12.94
C SER A 83 7.29 9.89 -11.59
N LYS A 84 7.14 10.89 -10.73
CA LYS A 84 7.62 10.96 -9.35
C LYS A 84 6.56 11.64 -8.51
N THR A 85 6.34 11.15 -7.30
CA THR A 85 5.51 11.81 -6.31
C THR A 85 6.21 11.79 -4.96
N ILE A 86 5.78 12.67 -4.07
CA ILE A 86 6.24 12.78 -2.69
C ILE A 86 5.00 12.82 -1.83
N ILE A 87 5.01 12.08 -0.72
CA ILE A 87 3.91 12.08 0.24
C ILE A 87 4.43 12.43 1.63
N GLU A 88 3.56 13.03 2.42
CA GLU A 88 3.77 13.22 3.85
C GLU A 88 3.13 12.06 4.60
N THR A 89 3.91 11.44 5.48
CA THR A 89 3.46 10.35 6.37
C THR A 89 2.76 10.93 7.59
N LYS A 90 2.03 10.10 8.33
CA LYS A 90 1.40 10.49 9.61
C LYS A 90 2.41 11.02 10.64
N THR A 91 3.69 10.66 10.50
CA THR A 91 4.77 11.16 11.37
C THR A 91 5.38 12.48 10.87
N GLY A 92 4.78 13.13 9.87
CA GLY A 92 5.30 14.37 9.26
C GLY A 92 6.56 14.17 8.40
N ARG A 93 6.95 12.92 8.12
CA ARG A 93 8.10 12.64 7.25
C ARG A 93 7.67 12.69 5.80
N THR A 94 8.54 13.28 4.98
CA THR A 94 8.38 13.35 3.54
C THR A 94 9.11 12.17 2.88
N VAL A 95 8.38 11.34 2.12
CA VAL A 95 8.94 10.12 1.50
C VAL A 95 8.63 10.04 0.01
N LYS A 96 9.44 9.28 -0.72
CA LYS A 96 9.20 8.94 -2.13
C LYS A 96 8.60 7.53 -2.21
N PRO A 97 7.28 7.38 -2.46
CA PRO A 97 6.67 6.07 -2.57
C PRO A 97 7.10 5.35 -3.86
N LYS A 98 6.91 4.03 -3.88
CA LYS A 98 7.08 3.23 -5.10
C LYS A 98 5.87 3.46 -6.00
N ILE A 99 6.09 3.61 -7.30
CA ILE A 99 5.03 3.86 -8.29
C ILE A 99 4.94 2.70 -9.26
N ASP A 100 3.74 2.12 -9.38
CA ASP A 100 3.41 1.21 -10.46
C ASP A 100 3.06 1.99 -11.73
N LYS A 101 4.06 2.19 -12.61
CA LYS A 101 3.92 3.02 -13.81
C LYS A 101 2.77 2.62 -14.72
N LYS A 102 2.39 1.33 -14.73
CA LYS A 102 1.29 0.83 -15.58
C LYS A 102 -0.08 1.35 -15.13
N SER A 103 -0.30 1.53 -13.83
CA SER A 103 -1.59 1.98 -13.29
C SER A 103 -1.57 3.37 -12.67
N GLY A 104 -0.39 3.99 -12.50
CA GLY A 104 -0.25 5.26 -11.78
C GLY A 104 -0.52 5.15 -10.28
N ILE A 105 -0.59 3.93 -9.74
CA ILE A 105 -0.78 3.70 -8.31
C ILE A 105 0.58 3.81 -7.62
N TYR A 106 0.67 4.66 -6.60
CA TYR A 106 1.82 4.69 -5.73
C TYR A 106 1.49 4.06 -4.37
N PHE A 107 2.50 3.51 -3.72
CA PHE A 107 2.37 2.93 -2.39
C PHE A 107 3.65 3.05 -1.57
N TYR A 108 3.48 3.11 -0.25
CA TYR A 108 4.54 3.13 0.74
C TYR A 108 4.05 2.45 2.03
N ILE A 109 4.94 1.74 2.71
CA ILE A 109 4.63 1.02 3.96
C ILE A 109 5.75 1.35 4.95
N GLU A 110 5.37 1.68 6.18
CA GLU A 110 6.29 1.93 7.28
C GLU A 110 5.76 1.33 8.58
N SER A 111 6.67 1.02 9.51
CA SER A 111 6.29 0.65 10.88
C SER A 111 5.46 1.75 11.53
N SER A 112 4.37 1.38 12.20
CA SER A 112 3.58 2.28 13.05
C SER A 112 4.29 2.60 14.37
N ASN A 113 5.22 1.73 14.79
CA ASN A 113 6.02 1.93 15.98
C ASN A 113 7.29 2.69 15.58
N ASN A 114 7.43 3.94 16.05
CA ASN A 114 8.70 4.66 16.11
C ASN A 114 9.37 4.37 17.45
#